data_AF-A0A536P1K3-F1
#
_entry.id   AF-A0A536P1K3-F1
#
_cell.length_a   1.000
_cell.length_b   1.000
_cell.length_c   1.000
_cell.angle_alpha   90.00
_cell.angle_beta   90.00
_cell.angle_gamma   90.00
#
_symmetry.space_group_name_H-M   'P 1'
#
loop_
_entity.id
_entity.type
_entity.pdbx_description
1 polymer ?
#
loop_
_entity_poly.entity_id
_entity_poly.type
_entity_poly.pdbx_seq_one_letter_code
_entity_poly.pdbx_strand_id
1 'polypeptide(L)'
;MKPLHVAFVWHMHQPYYKDDLTSTYLLPWVRLRSAKDYYKMPALLDGYPKVRATFNLVPSLLAQIEDYAEAYRNSVVVETDDPVEIVTELAALKEKPRLAAHLRRRGRVTARDYLWPKVIGQLMLRIDFAAERQAVSRPPEPAPRKPRRVIRAAVPRR
;
A
#
# COMPACT_ATOMS: atom_id res chain seq x y z
N MET A 1 -24.84 20.02 -33.65
CA MET A 1 -23.45 19.84 -33.16
C MET A 1 -23.09 18.36 -33.26
N LYS A 2 -21.86 18.01 -33.64
CA LYS A 2 -21.41 16.60 -33.65
C LYS A 2 -21.08 16.15 -32.21
N PRO A 3 -21.41 14.91 -31.81
CA PRO A 3 -21.09 14.41 -30.47
C PRO A 3 -19.56 14.27 -30.28
N LEU A 4 -19.07 14.63 -29.09
CA LEU A 4 -17.68 14.43 -28.68
C LEU A 4 -17.51 12.99 -28.16
N HIS A 5 -16.56 12.25 -28.74
CA HIS A 5 -16.19 10.93 -28.27
C HIS A 5 -15.06 11.04 -27.24
N VAL A 6 -15.27 10.46 -26.05
CA VAL A 6 -14.29 10.44 -24.95
C VAL A 6 -14.03 8.99 -24.57
N ALA A 7 -12.76 8.63 -24.36
CA ALA A 7 -12.34 7.33 -23.88
C ALA A 7 -11.51 7.48 -22.60
N PHE A 8 -11.88 6.75 -21.54
CA PHE A 8 -11.09 6.64 -20.32
C PHE A 8 -10.28 5.34 -20.36
N VAL A 9 -8.96 5.45 -20.24
CA VAL A 9 -8.04 4.31 -20.16
C VAL A 9 -7.21 4.44 -18.89
N TRP A 10 -7.46 3.54 -17.95
CA TRP A 10 -6.75 3.49 -16.68
C TRP A 10 -5.65 2.44 -16.74
N HIS A 11 -4.40 2.89 -16.74
CA HIS A 11 -3.24 2.00 -16.62
C HIS A 11 -2.88 1.82 -15.14
N MET A 12 -3.29 0.68 -14.58
CA MET A 12 -3.04 0.31 -13.20
C MET A 12 -1.70 -0.42 -13.11
N HIS A 13 -0.71 0.26 -12.55
CA HIS A 13 0.67 -0.24 -12.46
C HIS A 13 1.22 -0.17 -11.03
N GLN A 14 1.89 -1.25 -10.63
CA GLN A 14 2.84 -1.26 -9.52
C GLN A 14 4.10 -2.02 -9.94
N PRO A 15 5.28 -1.54 -9.54
CA PRO A 15 6.50 -2.33 -9.56
C PRO A 15 6.35 -3.66 -8.83
N TYR A 16 7.20 -4.62 -9.19
CA TYR A 16 7.34 -5.87 -8.46
C TYR A 16 8.07 -5.62 -7.14
N TYR A 17 7.37 -5.76 -6.00
CA TYR A 17 7.93 -5.53 -4.66
C TYR A 17 8.20 -6.81 -3.88
N LYS A 18 7.72 -7.96 -4.36
CA LYS A 18 7.95 -9.24 -3.74
C LYS A 18 9.40 -9.68 -3.91
N ASP A 19 9.99 -10.12 -2.81
CA ASP A 19 11.20 -10.91 -2.80
C ASP A 19 10.78 -12.39 -2.80
N ASP A 20 11.01 -13.08 -3.92
CA ASP A 20 10.59 -14.46 -4.11
C ASP A 20 11.37 -15.45 -3.23
N LEU A 21 12.58 -15.09 -2.79
CA LEU A 21 13.40 -15.95 -1.92
C LEU A 21 12.84 -15.96 -0.50
N THR A 22 12.47 -14.79 0.02
CA THR A 22 11.98 -14.65 1.40
C THR A 22 10.46 -14.66 1.49
N SER A 23 9.76 -14.58 0.36
CA SER A 23 8.31 -14.37 0.29
C SER A 23 7.84 -13.15 1.11
N THR A 24 8.67 -12.10 1.12
CA THR A 24 8.37 -10.82 1.77
C THR A 24 8.20 -9.72 0.74
N TYR A 25 7.63 -8.59 1.16
CA TYR A 25 7.35 -7.46 0.28
C TYR A 25 8.14 -6.25 0.75
N LEU A 26 8.95 -5.68 -0.14
CA LEU A 26 9.80 -4.53 0.14
C LEU A 26 9.00 -3.26 0.47
N LEU A 27 7.84 -3.09 -0.18
CA LEU A 27 6.97 -1.95 0.02
C LEU A 27 5.50 -2.39 0.04
N PRO A 28 4.64 -1.73 0.85
CA PRO A 28 3.25 -2.13 1.03
C PRO A 28 2.32 -1.65 -0.08
N TRP A 29 2.83 -1.08 -1.17
CA TRP A 29 2.01 -0.29 -2.08
C TRP A 29 0.96 -1.11 -2.81
N VAL A 30 1.25 -2.34 -3.24
CA VAL A 30 0.21 -3.20 -3.81
C VAL A 30 -0.89 -3.42 -2.78
N ARG A 31 -0.56 -3.88 -1.56
CA ARG A 31 -1.55 -4.08 -0.48
C ARG A 31 -2.42 -2.86 -0.22
N LEU A 32 -1.79 -1.68 -0.05
CA LEU A 32 -2.50 -0.45 0.30
C LEU A 32 -3.38 0.07 -0.84
N ARG A 33 -2.90 -0.02 -2.09
CA ARG A 33 -3.66 0.43 -3.26
C ARG A 33 -4.76 -0.56 -3.63
N SER A 34 -4.57 -1.86 -3.42
CA SER A 34 -5.63 -2.87 -3.56
C SER A 34 -6.77 -2.64 -2.60
N ALA A 35 -6.47 -2.39 -1.32
CA ALA A 35 -7.49 -2.13 -0.30
C ALA A 35 -8.27 -0.82 -0.52
N LYS A 36 -7.70 0.13 -1.27
CA LYS A 36 -8.26 1.48 -1.42
C LYS A 36 -8.88 1.74 -2.79
N ASP A 37 -8.16 1.44 -3.86
CA ASP A 37 -8.42 2.02 -5.18
C ASP A 37 -8.75 0.99 -6.26
N TYR A 38 -8.05 -0.17 -6.33
CA TYR A 38 -8.17 -1.06 -7.49
C TYR A 38 -9.54 -1.70 -7.65
N TYR A 39 -10.21 -2.04 -6.55
CA TYR A 39 -11.60 -2.53 -6.59
C TYR A 39 -12.60 -1.37 -6.72
N LYS A 40 -12.42 -0.32 -5.92
CA LYS A 40 -13.37 0.78 -5.80
C LYS A 40 -13.58 1.54 -7.11
N MET A 41 -12.54 1.69 -7.92
CA MET A 41 -12.59 2.44 -9.18
C MET A 41 -13.50 1.76 -10.23
N PRO A 42 -13.32 0.46 -10.55
CA PRO A 42 -14.29 -0.30 -11.36
C PRO A 42 -15.69 -0.36 -10.75
N ALA A 43 -15.81 -0.68 -9.46
CA ALA A 43 -17.11 -0.84 -8.79
C ALA A 43 -17.96 0.46 -8.82
N LEU A 44 -17.32 1.63 -8.87
CA LEU A 44 -18.04 2.90 -9.03
C LEU A 44 -18.87 2.95 -10.32
N LEU A 45 -18.44 2.26 -11.38
CA LEU A 45 -19.14 2.27 -12.68
C LEU A 45 -20.49 1.57 -12.65
N ASP A 46 -20.77 0.73 -11.64
CA ASP A 46 -22.08 0.10 -11.47
C ASP A 46 -23.19 1.15 -11.28
N GLY A 47 -22.86 2.31 -10.68
CA GLY A 47 -23.75 3.46 -10.57
C GLY A 47 -23.88 4.30 -11.84
N TYR A 48 -23.05 4.05 -12.86
CA TYR A 48 -22.96 4.85 -14.09
C TYR A 48 -22.87 3.98 -15.36
N PRO A 49 -23.89 3.16 -15.67
CA PRO A 49 -23.82 2.14 -16.73
C PRO A 49 -23.64 2.70 -18.16
N LYS A 50 -23.85 4.01 -18.36
CA LYS A 50 -23.61 4.69 -19.65
C LYS A 50 -22.15 5.11 -19.85
N VAL A 51 -21.36 5.17 -18.78
CA VAL A 51 -19.94 5.54 -18.83
C VAL A 51 -19.13 4.30 -19.18
N ARG A 52 -18.26 4.41 -20.19
CA ARG A 52 -17.34 3.36 -20.59
C ARG A 52 -15.92 3.73 -20.19
N ALA A 53 -15.23 2.82 -19.52
CA ALA A 53 -13.82 2.95 -19.19
C ALA A 53 -13.12 1.59 -19.36
N THR A 54 -11.84 1.64 -19.72
CA THR A 54 -10.97 0.47 -19.82
C THR A 54 -9.98 0.48 -18.68
N PHE A 55 -9.90 -0.60 -17.93
CA PHE A 55 -8.88 -0.81 -16.91
C PHE A 55 -7.85 -1.82 -17.40
N ASN A 56 -6.62 -1.38 -17.57
CA ASN A 56 -5.49 -2.24 -17.87
C ASN A 56 -4.72 -2.51 -16.57
N LEU A 57 -4.61 -3.77 -16.19
CA LEU A 57 -3.80 -4.20 -15.05
C LEU A 57 -2.54 -4.87 -15.59
N VAL A 58 -1.37 -4.39 -15.15
CA VAL A 58 -0.10 -4.99 -15.57
C VAL A 58 0.15 -6.32 -14.85
N PRO A 59 0.86 -7.29 -15.47
CA PRO A 59 1.09 -8.61 -14.87
C PRO A 59 1.77 -8.55 -13.50
N SER A 60 2.75 -7.65 -13.31
CA SER A 60 3.44 -7.48 -12.03
C SER A 60 2.49 -7.05 -10.90
N LEU A 61 1.46 -6.25 -11.23
CA LEU A 61 0.44 -5.86 -10.27
C LEU A 61 -0.45 -7.05 -9.96
N LEU A 62 -0.95 -7.75 -10.98
CA LEU A 62 -1.90 -8.85 -10.80
C LEU A 62 -1.31 -9.97 -9.95
N ALA A 63 -0.08 -10.42 -10.24
CA ALA A 63 0.58 -11.49 -9.48
C ALA A 63 0.70 -11.16 -7.97
N GLN A 64 1.00 -9.91 -7.64
CA GLN A 64 1.10 -9.48 -6.25
C GLN A 64 -0.28 -9.28 -5.58
N ILE A 65 -1.34 -8.97 -6.35
CA ILE A 65 -2.71 -8.96 -5.84
C ILE A 65 -3.13 -10.38 -5.49
N GLU A 66 -2.88 -11.34 -6.39
CA GLU A 66 -3.22 -12.76 -6.21
C GLU A 66 -2.55 -13.36 -4.96
N ASP A 67 -1.29 -13.00 -4.69
CA ASP A 67 -0.61 -13.40 -3.46
C ASP A 67 -1.31 -12.91 -2.18
N TYR A 68 -1.99 -11.76 -2.23
CA TYR A 68 -2.80 -11.26 -1.11
C TYR A 68 -4.20 -11.85 -1.08
N ALA A 69 -4.66 -12.44 -2.19
CA ALA A 69 -5.95 -13.12 -2.32
C ALA A 69 -5.88 -14.61 -1.94
N GLU A 70 -4.77 -15.07 -1.36
CA GLU A 70 -4.70 -16.42 -0.82
C GLU A 70 -5.41 -16.50 0.54
N ALA A 71 -6.55 -17.20 0.54
CA ALA A 71 -7.36 -17.42 1.71
C ALA A 71 -6.56 -18.01 2.89
N TYR A 72 -6.77 -17.43 4.06
CA TYR A 72 -6.18 -17.83 5.34
C TYR A 72 -4.65 -17.74 5.48
N ARG A 73 -3.91 -17.26 4.47
CA ARG A 73 -2.47 -16.99 4.59
C ARG A 73 -2.21 -15.87 5.61
N ASN A 74 -2.88 -14.74 5.44
CA ASN A 74 -2.88 -13.62 6.40
C ASN A 74 -4.18 -12.80 6.41
N SER A 75 -5.16 -13.18 5.60
CA SER A 75 -6.48 -12.55 5.45
C SER A 75 -7.55 -13.62 5.30
N VAL A 76 -8.80 -13.21 5.58
CA VAL A 76 -9.98 -13.86 5.01
C VAL A 76 -10.19 -13.24 3.63
N VAL A 77 -10.54 -14.07 2.65
CA VAL A 77 -10.78 -13.65 1.27
C VAL A 77 -12.23 -13.96 0.96
N VAL A 78 -12.91 -12.99 0.37
CA VAL A 78 -14.30 -13.10 -0.06
C VAL A 78 -14.34 -12.86 -1.56
N GLU A 79 -15.11 -13.67 -2.27
CA GLU A 79 -15.26 -13.63 -3.73
C GLU A 79 -16.44 -12.74 -4.14
N THR A 80 -17.35 -12.46 -3.21
CA THR A 80 -18.58 -11.70 -3.45
C THR A 80 -18.75 -10.56 -2.47
N ASP A 81 -19.68 -9.66 -2.77
CA ASP A 81 -20.17 -8.64 -1.85
C ASP A 81 -21.29 -9.15 -0.93
N ASP A 82 -21.62 -10.45 -0.98
CA ASP A 82 -22.63 -11.06 -0.13
C ASP A 82 -22.14 -11.10 1.34
N PRO A 83 -22.83 -10.41 2.27
CA PRO A 83 -22.45 -10.43 3.68
C PRO A 83 -22.49 -11.82 4.31
N VAL A 84 -23.21 -12.79 3.74
CA VAL A 84 -23.23 -14.19 4.21
C VAL A 84 -21.84 -14.83 4.12
N GLU A 85 -21.04 -14.45 3.13
CA GLU A 85 -19.68 -14.98 2.97
C GLU A 85 -18.82 -14.61 4.18
N ILE A 86 -18.89 -13.34 4.62
CA ILE A 86 -18.17 -12.86 5.81
C ILE A 86 -18.60 -13.62 7.08
N VAL A 87 -19.91 -13.87 7.23
CA VAL A 87 -20.44 -14.60 8.40
C VAL A 87 -19.97 -16.05 8.39
N THR A 88 -19.95 -16.69 7.22
CA THR A 88 -19.49 -18.07 7.02
C THR A 88 -18.01 -18.20 7.40
N GLU A 89 -17.19 -17.29 6.90
CA GLU A 89 -15.76 -17.23 7.20
C GLU A 89 -15.49 -17.01 8.70
N LEU A 90 -16.27 -16.13 9.34
CA LEU A 90 -16.18 -15.90 10.77
C LEU A 90 -16.58 -17.15 11.59
N ALA A 91 -17.63 -17.85 11.18
CA ALA A 91 -18.06 -19.09 11.83
C ALA A 91 -16.97 -20.18 11.71
N ALA A 92 -16.41 -20.37 10.52
CA ALA A 92 -15.33 -21.31 10.29
C ALA A 92 -14.08 -21.01 11.15
N LEU A 93 -13.74 -19.73 11.34
CA LEU A 93 -12.64 -19.33 12.21
C LEU A 93 -12.92 -19.55 13.69
N LYS A 94 -14.18 -19.44 14.14
CA LYS A 94 -14.57 -19.75 15.52
C LYS A 94 -14.40 -21.24 15.82
N GLU A 95 -14.73 -22.11 14.86
CA GLU A 95 -14.56 -23.56 14.97
C GLU A 95 -13.08 -23.98 14.89
N LYS A 96 -12.22 -23.15 14.27
CA LYS A 96 -10.79 -23.43 14.05
C LYS A 96 -9.89 -22.43 14.80
N PRO A 97 -9.83 -22.45 16.14
CA PRO A 97 -9.10 -21.46 16.93
C PRO A 97 -7.59 -21.39 16.63
N ARG A 98 -6.98 -22.52 16.24
CA ARG A 98 -5.56 -22.55 15.80
C ARG A 98 -5.35 -21.76 14.52
N LEU A 99 -6.29 -21.84 13.57
CA LEU A 99 -6.24 -21.07 12.32
C LEU A 99 -6.42 -19.57 12.61
N ALA A 100 -7.39 -19.21 13.45
CA ALA A 100 -7.59 -17.82 13.86
C ALA A 100 -6.35 -17.25 14.58
N ALA A 101 -5.70 -18.02 15.44
CA ALA A 101 -4.45 -17.62 16.10
C ALA A 101 -3.30 -17.48 15.09
N HIS A 102 -3.21 -18.40 14.12
CA HIS A 102 -2.25 -18.32 13.02
C HIS A 102 -2.40 -17.02 12.23
N LEU A 103 -3.63 -16.72 11.79
CA LEU A 103 -3.96 -15.49 11.06
C LEU A 103 -3.57 -14.24 11.83
N ARG A 104 -3.93 -14.13 13.11
CA ARG A 104 -3.57 -12.99 13.96
C ARG A 104 -2.05 -12.84 14.11
N ARG A 105 -1.31 -13.95 14.21
CA ARG A 105 0.16 -13.92 14.27
C ARG A 105 0.74 -13.43 12.94
N ARG A 106 0.31 -13.99 11.80
CA ARG A 106 0.77 -13.59 10.46
C ARG A 106 0.45 -12.13 10.16
N GLY A 107 -0.77 -11.67 10.46
CA GLY A 107 -1.15 -10.27 10.28
C GLY A 107 -0.26 -9.31 11.09
N ARG A 108 0.08 -9.66 12.33
CA ARG A 108 1.03 -8.87 13.14
C ARG A 108 2.44 -8.86 12.57
N VAL A 109 2.91 -9.97 12.01
CA VAL A 109 4.22 -10.04 11.33
C VAL A 109 4.20 -9.13 10.10
N THR A 110 3.22 -9.29 9.21
CA THR A 110 3.07 -8.43 8.02
C THR A 110 3.00 -6.94 8.37
N ALA A 111 2.26 -6.56 9.43
CA ALA A 111 2.20 -5.17 9.88
C ALA A 111 3.55 -4.61 10.33
N ARG A 112 4.42 -5.42 10.95
CA ARG A 112 5.77 -5.00 11.37
C ARG A 112 6.72 -4.79 10.19
N ASP A 113 6.44 -5.38 9.04
CA ASP A 113 7.26 -5.20 7.84
C ASP A 113 7.00 -3.85 7.17
N TYR A 114 5.83 -3.27 7.42
CA TYR A 114 5.39 -2.01 6.82
C TYR A 114 5.41 -0.82 7.78
N LEU A 115 6.23 -0.89 8.83
CA LEU A 115 6.45 0.25 9.71
C LEU A 115 7.14 1.39 8.95
N TRP A 116 6.73 2.63 9.22
CA TRP A 116 7.26 3.83 8.58
C TRP A 116 8.80 3.89 8.53
N PRO A 117 9.55 3.58 9.61
CA PRO A 117 11.01 3.57 9.54
C PRO A 117 11.58 2.61 8.48
N LYS A 118 11.02 1.40 8.34
CA LYS A 118 11.44 0.44 7.30
C LYS A 118 11.10 0.95 5.90
N VAL A 119 9.88 1.46 5.73
CA VAL A 119 9.41 2.02 4.45
C VAL A 119 10.29 3.19 4.02
N ILE A 120 10.57 4.13 4.93
CA ILE A 120 11.45 5.28 4.67
C ILE A 120 12.86 4.79 4.29
N GLY A 121 13.42 3.82 5.02
CA GLY A 121 14.71 3.23 4.67
C GLY A 121 14.75 2.67 3.25
N GLN A 122 13.73 1.91 2.86
CA GLN A 122 13.61 1.34 1.51
C GLN A 122 13.44 2.41 0.41
N LEU A 123 12.75 3.52 0.72
CA LEU A 123 12.61 4.65 -0.21
C LEU A 123 13.93 5.41 -0.35
N MET A 124 14.64 5.66 0.76
CA MET A 124 15.93 6.33 0.73
C MET A 124 16.95 5.55 -0.11
N LEU A 125 17.03 4.23 0.06
CA LEU A 125 17.90 3.38 -0.77
C LEU A 125 17.60 3.50 -2.27
N ARG A 126 16.31 3.54 -2.64
CA ARG A 126 15.91 3.73 -4.05
C ARG A 126 16.25 5.13 -4.57
N ILE A 127 16.08 6.16 -3.75
CA ILE A 127 16.44 7.53 -4.10
C ILE A 127 17.95 7.63 -4.32
N ASP A 128 18.75 7.06 -3.42
CA ASP A 128 20.21 7.07 -3.53
C ASP A 128 20.67 6.34 -4.80
N PHE A 129 20.13 5.14 -5.08
CA PHE A 129 20.41 4.41 -6.32
C PHE A 129 20.00 5.18 -7.58
N ALA A 130 18.84 5.84 -7.57
CA ALA A 130 18.39 6.66 -8.69
C ALA A 130 19.29 7.88 -8.89
N ALA A 131 19.71 8.52 -7.80
CA ALA A 131 20.62 9.67 -7.84
C ALA A 131 21.98 9.28 -8.42
N GLU A 132 22.55 8.14 -8.00
CA GLU A 132 23.79 7.61 -8.57
C GLU A 132 23.67 7.38 -10.08
N ARG A 133 22.59 6.71 -10.52
CA ARG A 133 22.35 6.47 -11.96
C ARG A 133 22.18 7.74 -12.79
N GLN A 134 21.74 8.83 -12.17
CA GLN A 134 21.53 10.12 -12.83
C GLN A 134 22.70 11.09 -12.61
N ALA A 135 23.79 10.64 -11.97
CA ALA A 135 24.93 11.47 -11.58
C ALA A 135 24.53 12.70 -10.75
N VAL A 136 23.47 12.58 -9.94
CA VAL A 136 22.99 13.62 -9.03
C VAL A 136 23.73 13.48 -7.70
N SER A 137 24.53 14.49 -7.34
CA SER A 137 25.19 14.55 -6.03
C SER A 137 24.29 15.19 -4.98
N ARG A 138 24.36 14.71 -3.73
CA ARG A 138 23.73 15.42 -2.61
C ARG A 138 24.37 16.81 -2.45
N PRO A 139 23.58 17.87 -2.21
CA PRO A 139 24.15 19.15 -1.81
C PRO A 139 24.91 18.98 -0.49
N PRO A 140 25.99 19.75 -0.28
CA PRO A 140 26.78 19.68 0.96
C PRO A 140 25.88 19.92 2.17
N GLU A 141 26.12 19.16 3.24
CA GLU A 141 25.34 19.30 4.47
C GLU A 141 25.52 20.73 5.02
N PRO A 142 24.42 21.44 5.32
CA PRO A 142 24.55 22.79 5.84
C PRO A 142 25.30 22.74 7.17
N ALA A 143 26.24 23.67 7.35
CA ALA A 143 26.99 23.79 8.59
C ALA A 143 26.03 23.80 9.80
N PRO A 144 26.41 23.15 10.93
CA PRO A 144 25.55 23.05 12.09
C PRO A 144 25.09 24.44 12.50
N ARG A 145 23.75 24.64 12.53
CA ARG A 145 23.17 25.91 12.95
C ARG A 145 23.61 26.19 14.38
N LYS A 146 24.29 27.31 14.59
CA LYS A 146 24.65 27.77 15.94
C LYS A 146 23.38 27.77 16.81
N PRO A 147 23.43 27.25 18.04
CA PRO A 147 22.27 27.25 18.91
C PRO A 147 21.74 28.67 19.05
N ARG A 148 20.44 28.86 18.76
CA ARG A 148 19.78 30.14 18.99
C ARG A 148 19.88 30.45 20.49
N ARG A 149 20.57 31.55 20.83
CA ARG A 149 20.59 32.07 22.19
C ARG A 149 19.15 32.36 22.59
N VAL A 150 18.59 31.55 23.49
CA VAL A 150 17.29 31.85 24.11
C VAL A 150 17.55 33.02 25.04
N ILE A 151 17.19 34.23 24.62
CA ILE A 151 17.17 35.39 25.50
C ILE A 151 16.01 35.14 26.47
N ARG A 152 16.31 34.70 27.70
CA ARG A 152 15.33 34.70 28.77
C ARG A 152 15.05 36.17 29.12
N ALA A 153 13.87 36.67 28.77
CA ALA A 153 13.41 37.96 29.26
C ALA A 153 13.39 37.89 30.80
N ALA A 154 14.06 38.85 31.45
CA ALA A 154 14.02 38.98 32.90
C ALA A 154 12.58 39.30 33.31
N VAL A 155 11.98 38.43 34.13
CA VAL A 155 10.69 38.69 34.76
C VAL A 155 10.92 39.81 35.79
N PRO A 156 10.20 40.94 35.73
CA PRO A 156 10.35 41.99 36.74
C PRO A 156 9.88 41.46 38.09
N ARG A 157 10.72 41.56 39.11
CA ARG A 157 10.31 41.29 40.50
C ARG A 157 9.40 42.43 40.96
N ARG A 158 8.18 42.08 41.41
CA ARG A 158 7.32 42.96 42.20
C ARG A 158 7.74 42.91 43.66
#